data_AF-A0A2J8N052-F1
#
_entry.id   AF-A0A2J8N052-F1
#
_cell.length_a   1.000
_cell.length_b   1.000
_cell.length_c   1.000
_cell.angle_alpha   90.00
_cell.angle_beta   90.00
_cell.angle_gamma   90.00
#
_symmetry.space_group_name_H-M   'P 1'
#
loop_
_entity.id
_entity.type
_entity.pdbx_description
1 polymer ?
#
loop_
_entity_poly.entity_id
_entity_poly.type
_entity_poly.pdbx_seq_one_letter_code
_entity_poly.pdbx_strand_id
1 'polypeptide(L)'
;MLCFLRGMAFVPFLLVTWSSAAFIISYVVAVLSGHVNPFLPYISDTGTTPPESGIFGFMINFSAFLGAATMYTRYKIVQKQNQTCYFSTPVFNLVSLVLGLVGCFGMGIVANFQ
;
A
#
# COMPACT_ATOMS: atom_id res chain seq x y z
N MET A 1 -26.40 7.06 -6.80
CA MET A 1 -25.16 6.28 -6.54
C MET A 1 -23.88 7.11 -6.76
N LEU A 2 -23.78 7.95 -7.80
CA LEU A 2 -22.59 8.75 -8.13
C LEU A 2 -22.12 9.76 -7.07
N CYS A 3 -23.01 10.27 -6.20
CA CYS A 3 -22.64 11.30 -5.21
C CYS A 3 -21.73 10.75 -4.08
N PHE A 4 -21.84 9.46 -3.74
CA PHE A 4 -21.01 8.85 -2.68
C PHE A 4 -19.58 8.56 -3.17
N LEU A 5 -19.38 8.33 -4.48
CA LEU A 5 -18.09 8.01 -5.10
C LEU A 5 -17.11 9.20 -5.17
N ARG A 6 -17.61 10.43 -5.02
CA ARG A 6 -16.82 11.65 -5.19
C ARG A 6 -15.85 11.80 -4.01
N GLY A 7 -14.57 11.53 -4.25
CA GLY A 7 -13.49 11.63 -3.25
C GLY A 7 -13.11 10.34 -2.55
N MET A 8 -13.90 9.26 -2.67
CA MET A 8 -13.54 7.96 -2.06
C MET A 8 -12.34 7.28 -2.72
N ALA A 9 -12.05 7.64 -3.98
CA ALA A 9 -10.88 7.16 -4.70
C ALA A 9 -9.58 7.88 -4.29
N PHE A 10 -9.64 8.94 -3.48
CA PHE A 10 -8.46 9.71 -3.10
C PHE A 10 -7.44 8.87 -2.32
N VAL A 11 -7.90 8.12 -1.31
CA VAL A 11 -7.04 7.28 -0.48
C VAL A 11 -6.35 6.16 -1.28
N PRO A 12 -7.06 5.34 -2.08
CA PRO A 12 -6.40 4.32 -2.91
C PRO A 12 -5.51 4.93 -3.99
N PHE A 13 -5.87 6.08 -4.56
CA PHE A 13 -5.01 6.78 -5.51
C PHE A 13 -3.69 7.20 -4.85
N LEU A 14 -3.78 7.85 -3.68
CA LEU A 14 -2.62 8.26 -2.90
C LEU A 14 -1.73 7.07 -2.54
N LEU A 15 -2.33 5.96 -2.09
CA LEU A 15 -1.63 4.71 -1.80
C LEU A 15 -0.81 4.21 -2.99
N VAL A 16 -1.40 4.14 -4.18
CA VAL A 16 -0.73 3.65 -5.39
C VAL A 16 0.40 4.60 -5.79
N THR A 17 0.14 5.91 -5.81
CA THR A 17 1.16 6.90 -6.16
C THR A 17 2.33 6.89 -5.18
N TRP A 18 2.05 6.78 -3.88
CA TRP A 18 3.07 6.79 -2.84
C TRP A 18 3.89 5.51 -2.83
N SER A 19 3.25 4.36 -2.98
CA SER A 19 3.95 3.07 -3.05
C SER A 19 4.82 2.98 -4.31
N SER A 20 4.34 3.49 -5.44
CA SER A 20 5.13 3.56 -6.67
C SER A 20 6.34 4.48 -6.51
N ALA A 21 6.14 5.64 -5.88
CA ALA A 21 7.24 6.55 -5.54
C ALA A 21 8.27 5.89 -4.61
N ALA A 22 7.84 5.06 -3.65
CA ALA A 22 8.76 4.34 -2.77
C ALA A 22 9.76 3.47 -3.55
N PHE A 23 9.26 2.69 -4.51
CA PHE A 23 10.12 1.86 -5.35
C PHE A 23 11.05 2.70 -6.25
N ILE A 24 10.51 3.75 -6.87
CA ILE A 24 11.27 4.60 -7.80
C ILE A 24 12.38 5.35 -7.06
N ILE A 25 12.06 5.98 -5.93
CA ILE A 25 13.02 6.79 -5.18
C ILE A 25 14.13 5.91 -4.60
N SER A 26 13.78 4.79 -3.97
CA SER A 26 14.78 3.87 -3.41
C SER A 26 15.69 3.28 -4.48
N TYR A 27 15.15 2.96 -5.66
CA TYR A 27 15.96 2.52 -6.80
C TYR A 27 16.91 3.62 -7.31
N VAL A 28 16.42 4.85 -7.49
CA VAL A 28 17.25 5.98 -7.93
C VAL A 28 18.38 6.24 -6.92
N VAL A 29 18.08 6.20 -5.61
CA VAL A 29 19.11 6.35 -4.57
C VAL A 29 20.15 5.23 -4.65
N ALA A 30 19.72 3.97 -4.80
CA ALA A 30 20.64 2.83 -4.91
C ALA A 30 21.56 2.93 -6.14
N VAL A 31 21.04 3.41 -7.28
CA VAL A 31 21.82 3.64 -8.51
C VAL A 31 22.82 4.79 -8.31
N LEU A 32 22.40 5.90 -7.71
CA LEU A 32 23.27 7.06 -7.47
C LEU A 32 24.37 6.75 -6.45
N SER A 33 24.09 5.88 -5.47
CA SER A 33 25.07 5.37 -4.51
C SER A 33 26.03 4.33 -5.11
N GLY A 34 25.77 3.86 -6.33
CA GLY A 34 26.58 2.83 -7.00
C GLY A 34 26.37 1.42 -6.45
N HIS A 35 25.32 1.18 -5.66
CA HIS A 35 25.02 -0.13 -5.07
C HIS A 35 24.35 -1.09 -6.07
N VAL A 36 23.66 -0.56 -7.09
CA VAL A 36 22.94 -1.37 -8.09
C VAL A 36 23.33 -0.93 -9.51
N ASN A 37 23.53 -1.91 -10.39
CA ASN A 37 23.78 -1.64 -11.81
C ASN A 37 22.50 -1.08 -12.49
N PRO A 38 22.58 0.05 -13.22
CA PRO A 38 21.43 0.66 -13.88
C PRO A 38 20.75 -0.24 -14.94
N PHE A 39 21.49 -1.24 -15.45
CA PHE A 39 21.05 -2.06 -16.56
C PHE A 39 19.99 -3.11 -16.18
N LEU A 40 19.94 -3.53 -14.90
CA LEU A 40 18.97 -4.50 -14.38
C LEU A 40 18.43 -4.02 -13.01
N PRO A 41 17.20 -3.48 -12.95
CA PRO A 41 16.64 -2.98 -11.70
C PRO A 41 16.21 -4.13 -10.78
N TYR A 42 17.11 -4.56 -9.90
CA TYR A 42 16.78 -5.49 -8.81
C TYR A 42 16.22 -4.71 -7.63
N ILE A 43 14.89 -4.62 -7.56
CA ILE A 43 14.17 -3.93 -6.49
C ILE A 43 14.48 -4.56 -5.11
N SER A 44 14.72 -5.87 -5.07
CA SER A 44 15.10 -6.59 -3.85
C SER A 44 16.35 -6.02 -3.18
N ASP A 45 17.29 -5.50 -3.97
CA ASP A 45 18.60 -5.09 -3.47
C ASP A 45 18.54 -3.70 -2.82
N THR A 46 17.52 -2.90 -3.19
CA THR A 46 17.28 -1.55 -2.65
C THR A 46 16.85 -1.54 -1.17
N GLY A 47 16.52 -2.71 -0.60
CA GLY A 47 16.18 -2.87 0.81
C GLY A 47 17.35 -3.30 1.71
N THR A 48 18.54 -3.54 1.16
CA THR A 48 19.63 -4.20 1.90
C THR A 48 20.65 -3.25 2.50
N THR A 49 20.86 -2.08 1.88
CA THR A 49 21.95 -1.17 2.23
C THR A 49 21.41 0.22 2.63
N PRO A 50 21.92 0.81 3.74
CA PRO A 50 21.68 2.22 4.02
C PRO A 50 22.38 3.11 2.99
N PRO A 51 21.81 4.27 2.60
CA PRO A 51 20.59 4.91 3.14
C PRO A 51 19.26 4.48 2.48
N GLU A 52 19.27 3.80 1.34
CA GLU A 52 18.07 3.48 0.55
C GLU A 52 17.08 2.57 1.28
N SER A 53 17.57 1.61 2.07
CA SER A 53 16.72 0.71 2.86
C SER A 53 15.89 1.47 3.90
N GLY A 54 16.49 2.46 4.58
CA GLY A 54 15.80 3.30 5.54
C GLY A 54 14.72 4.19 4.90
N ILE A 55 15.02 4.77 3.73
CA ILE A 55 14.06 5.55 2.95
C ILE A 55 12.90 4.66 2.49
N PHE A 56 13.24 3.47 1.95
CA PHE A 56 12.26 2.50 1.49
C PHE A 56 11.35 2.06 2.64
N GLY A 57 11.93 1.66 3.78
CA GLY A 57 11.20 1.25 4.98
C GLY A 57 10.27 2.34 5.51
N PHE A 58 10.73 3.60 5.59
CA PHE A 58 9.86 4.71 5.98
C PHE A 58 8.66 4.89 5.03
N MET A 59 8.92 4.86 3.72
CA MET A 59 7.87 5.05 2.72
C MET A 59 6.86 3.89 2.70
N ILE A 60 7.31 2.64 2.84
CA ILE A 60 6.43 1.47 2.92
C ILE A 60 5.61 1.45 4.21
N ASN A 61 6.16 1.91 5.35
CA ASN A 61 5.38 2.10 6.57
C ASN A 61 4.20 3.07 6.33
N PHE A 62 4.45 4.20 5.66
CA PHE A 62 3.37 5.13 5.31
C PHE A 62 2.36 4.49 4.34
N SER A 63 2.82 3.73 3.34
CA SER A 63 1.94 2.94 2.47
C SER A 63 1.09 1.93 3.25
N ALA A 64 1.62 1.30 4.29
CA ALA A 64 0.85 0.36 5.11
C ALA A 64 -0.34 1.04 5.82
N PHE A 65 -0.15 2.25 6.34
CA PHE A 65 -1.25 3.04 6.91
C PHE A 65 -2.29 3.45 5.85
N LEU A 66 -1.84 3.90 4.68
CA LEU A 66 -2.74 4.22 3.56
C LEU A 66 -3.49 2.98 3.05
N GLY A 67 -2.84 1.81 3.08
CA GLY A 67 -3.42 0.51 2.75
C GLY A 67 -4.54 0.13 3.71
N ALA A 68 -4.30 0.27 5.01
CA ALA A 68 -5.30 0.02 6.04
C ALA A 68 -6.51 0.96 5.88
N ALA A 69 -6.27 2.26 5.65
CA ALA A 69 -7.32 3.24 5.38
C ALA A 69 -8.12 2.91 4.11
N THR A 70 -7.45 2.42 3.06
CA THR A 70 -8.09 1.97 1.82
C THR A 70 -8.99 0.76 2.05
N MET A 71 -8.51 -0.24 2.79
CA MET A 71 -9.29 -1.44 3.12
C MET A 71 -10.50 -1.11 3.98
N TYR A 72 -10.37 -0.19 4.94
CA TYR A 72 -11.49 0.31 5.73
C TYR A 72 -12.52 1.05 4.86
N THR A 73 -12.06 1.93 3.98
CA THR A 73 -12.94 2.66 3.05
C THR A 73 -13.71 1.69 2.16
N ARG A 74 -13.03 0.70 1.59
CA ARG A 74 -13.66 -0.37 0.81
C ARG A 74 -14.73 -1.11 1.62
N TYR A 75 -14.43 -1.48 2.87
CA TYR A 75 -15.38 -2.15 3.75
C TYR A 75 -16.67 -1.33 3.93
N LYS A 76 -16.56 -0.02 4.17
CA LYS A 76 -17.71 0.89 4.33
C LYS A 76 -18.50 1.06 3.04
N ILE A 77 -17.82 1.13 1.89
CA ILE A 77 -18.47 1.19 0.56
C ILE A 77 -19.32 -0.06 0.35
N VAL A 78 -18.74 -1.25 0.51
CA VAL A 78 -19.43 -2.53 0.32
C VAL A 78 -20.56 -2.68 1.32
N GLN A 79 -20.36 -2.28 2.58
CA GLN A 79 -21.42 -2.28 3.60
C GLN A 79 -22.61 -1.41 3.16
N LYS A 80 -22.35 -0.22 2.61
CA LYS A 80 -23.42 0.69 2.14
C LYS A 80 -24.11 0.17 0.88
N GLN A 81 -23.35 -0.40 -0.06
CA GLN A 81 -23.90 -1.01 -1.28
C GLN A 81 -24.78 -2.22 -0.97
N ASN A 82 -24.40 -3.03 0.02
CA ASN A 82 -25.20 -4.18 0.47
C ASN A 82 -26.58 -3.79 1.00
N GLN A 83 -26.72 -2.64 1.67
CA GLN A 83 -28.01 -2.13 2.13
C GLN A 83 -28.97 -1.81 0.98
N THR A 84 -28.43 -1.56 -0.22
CA THR A 84 -29.23 -1.12 -1.39
C THR A 84 -29.48 -2.26 -2.37
N CYS A 85 -28.48 -3.13 -2.60
CA CYS A 85 -28.54 -4.14 -3.67
C CYS A 85 -28.26 -5.58 -3.21
N TYR A 86 -28.11 -5.86 -1.91
CA TYR A 86 -27.82 -7.21 -1.37
C TYR A 86 -26.72 -7.97 -2.14
N PHE A 87 -25.63 -7.27 -2.49
CA PHE A 87 -24.61 -7.78 -3.42
C PHE A 87 -23.66 -8.82 -2.82
N SER A 88 -23.33 -8.72 -1.52
CA SER A 88 -22.36 -9.56 -0.83
C SER A 88 -22.85 -9.94 0.56
N THR A 89 -22.41 -11.06 1.11
CA THR A 89 -22.68 -11.34 2.54
C THR A 89 -21.81 -10.43 3.42
N PRO A 90 -22.30 -9.99 4.59
CA PRO A 90 -21.53 -9.16 5.51
C PRO A 90 -20.28 -9.87 6.04
N VAL A 91 -20.31 -11.21 6.12
CA VAL A 91 -19.19 -12.04 6.54
C VAL A 91 -18.01 -11.93 5.56
N PHE A 92 -18.25 -12.06 4.25
CA PHE A 92 -17.19 -11.91 3.25
C PHE A 92 -16.56 -10.51 3.27
N ASN A 93 -17.36 -9.46 3.51
CA ASN A 93 -16.84 -8.11 3.62
C ASN A 93 -15.92 -7.94 4.83
N LEU A 94 -16.30 -8.50 5.98
CA LEU A 94 -15.49 -8.48 7.20
C LEU A 94 -14.19 -9.28 7.03
N VAL A 95 -14.28 -10.51 6.49
CA VAL A 95 -13.09 -11.35 6.24
C VAL A 95 -12.11 -10.63 5.32
N SER A 96 -12.61 -10.00 4.26
CA SER A 96 -11.78 -9.22 3.34
C SER A 96 -11.10 -8.02 4.03
N LEU A 97 -11.78 -7.34 4.95
CA LEU A 97 -11.17 -6.27 5.76
C LEU A 97 -10.04 -6.83 6.63
N VAL A 98 -10.29 -7.92 7.36
CA VAL A 98 -9.31 -8.55 8.26
C VAL A 98 -8.07 -9.00 7.49
N LEU A 99 -8.24 -9.73 6.38
CA LEU A 99 -7.13 -10.16 5.54
C LEU A 99 -6.32 -8.96 4.99
N GLY A 100 -7.01 -7.89 4.60
CA GLY A 100 -6.36 -6.66 4.15
C GLY A 100 -5.53 -5.99 5.24
N LEU A 101 -6.05 -5.90 6.46
CA LEU A 101 -5.34 -5.32 7.60
C LEU A 101 -4.14 -6.16 8.01
N VAL A 102 -4.26 -7.50 7.99
CA VAL A 102 -3.13 -8.42 8.22
C VAL A 102 -2.05 -8.22 7.16
N GLY A 103 -2.42 -8.05 5.89
CA GLY A 103 -1.48 -7.71 4.82
C GLY A 103 -0.74 -6.39 5.05
N CYS A 104 -1.47 -5.34 5.46
CA CYS A 104 -0.87 -4.05 5.79
C CYS A 104 0.07 -4.14 7.00
N PHE A 105 -0.28 -4.93 8.00
CA PHE A 105 0.59 -5.20 9.14
C PHE A 105 1.87 -5.94 8.72
N GLY A 106 1.75 -6.93 7.84
CA GLY A 106 2.88 -7.62 7.23
C GLY A 106 3.81 -6.66 6.47
N MET A 107 3.27 -5.72 5.71
CA MET A 107 4.05 -4.65 5.08
C MET A 107 4.82 -3.82 6.10
N GLY A 108 4.21 -3.48 7.24
CA GLY A 108 4.88 -2.77 8.33
C GLY A 108 6.03 -3.58 8.94
N ILE A 109 5.86 -4.88 9.17
CA ILE A 109 6.95 -5.74 9.64
C ILE A 109 8.09 -5.74 8.64
N VAL A 110 7.80 -6.05 7.37
CA VAL A 110 8.80 -6.07 6.30
C VAL A 110 9.51 -4.73 6.21
N ALA A 111 8.84 -3.59 6.40
CA ALA A 111 9.46 -2.28 6.32
C ALA A 111 10.43 -1.94 7.45
N ASN A 112 10.27 -2.55 8.63
CA ASN A 112 11.12 -2.27 9.81
C ASN A 112 12.17 -3.35 10.05
N PHE A 113 11.94 -4.56 9.54
CA PHE A 113 12.81 -5.73 9.70
C PHE A 113 13.21 -6.28 8.33
N GLN A 114 13.76 -5.41 7.47
CA GLN A 114 14.33 -5.76 6.16
C GLN A 114 15.63 -6.53 6.30
#